data_AF-A0A959YB68-F1
#
_entry.id   AF-A0A959YB68-F1
#
_cell.length_a   1.000
_cell.length_b   1.000
_cell.length_c   1.000
_cell.angle_alpha   90.00
_cell.angle_beta   90.00
_cell.angle_gamma   90.00
#
_symmetry.space_group_name_H-M   'P 1'
#
loop_
_entity.id
_entity.type
_entity.pdbx_description
1 polymer ?
#
loop_
_entity_poly.entity_id
_entity_poly.type
_entity_poly.pdbx_seq_one_letter_code
_entity_poly.pdbx_strand_id
1 'polypeptide(L)'
;MRIPLMLLLAGSLGITLALIWPRPDPDRALEQAVAEVQTGVTTLDHQLEAVVDEVAEQVAIRGAGSLWQEPPTDMPAGAMVLVWQQGELAYWDRSPVDAGRIDTASNGPLILRDGMHLHHRAGDGVHVLFRVWSRPPIENRFLHSGFAPVLNAPEGLVATRAPGTGPVLRDAADRPIARLAWASDRQLSLGMPRWPFWTAGGLLVLAGLVLGSVRLSREQGPWVGVLSLVLSVAALRWWMLMAGPLPGLEGLPLFDPALFAA
;
A
#
# COMPACT_ATOMS: atom_id res chain seq x y z
N MET A 1 12.66 45.52 14.65
CA MET A 1 13.54 44.38 14.30
C MET A 1 12.94 43.00 14.59
N ARG A 2 12.08 42.81 15.61
CA ARG A 2 11.78 41.47 16.15
C ARG A 2 10.95 40.55 15.24
N ILE A 3 9.89 41.05 14.61
CA ILE A 3 8.94 40.21 13.84
C ILE A 3 9.57 39.51 12.61
N PRO A 4 10.23 40.21 11.66
CA PRO A 4 10.80 39.54 10.49
C PRO A 4 11.92 38.56 10.88
N LEU A 5 12.72 38.90 11.89
CA LEU A 5 13.75 38.02 12.42
C LEU A 5 13.15 36.77 13.09
N MET A 6 12.08 36.92 13.86
CA MET A 6 11.35 35.80 14.48
C MET A 6 10.76 34.85 13.43
N LEU A 7 10.20 35.39 12.34
CA LEU A 7 9.67 34.58 11.24
C LEU A 7 10.78 33.80 10.51
N LEU A 8 11.93 34.44 10.25
CA LEU A 8 13.08 33.77 9.65
C LEU A 8 13.61 32.65 10.57
N LEU A 9 13.72 32.89 11.87
CA LEU A 9 14.17 31.90 12.85
C LEU A 9 13.18 30.74 12.99
N ALA A 10 11.89 31.03 13.11
CA ALA A 10 10.84 30.01 13.19
C ALA A 10 10.76 29.17 11.91
N GLY A 11 10.88 29.82 10.74
CA GLY A 11 10.91 29.14 9.46
C GLY A 11 12.14 28.25 9.29
N SER A 12 13.32 28.76 9.67
CA SER A 12 14.58 28.00 9.65
C SER A 12 14.53 26.81 10.61
N LEU A 13 13.93 26.97 11.79
CA LEU A 13 13.72 25.88 12.74
C LEU A 13 12.77 24.82 12.17
N GLY A 14 11.68 25.24 11.52
CA GLY A 14 10.75 24.32 10.83
C GLY A 14 11.43 23.49 9.73
N ILE A 15 12.27 24.14 8.91
CA ILE A 15 13.07 23.45 7.89
C ILE A 15 14.11 22.51 8.52
N THR A 16 14.77 22.94 9.61
CA THR A 16 15.77 22.12 10.31
C THR A 16 15.13 20.89 10.96
N LEU A 17 13.97 21.06 11.60
CA LEU A 17 13.16 19.95 12.11
C LEU A 17 12.74 19.04 10.96
N ALA A 18 12.29 19.61 9.83
CA ALA A 18 11.97 18.84 8.65
C ALA A 18 13.16 18.02 8.17
N LEU A 19 14.41 18.50 8.28
CA LEU A 19 15.62 17.81 7.86
C LEU A 19 16.04 16.68 8.81
N ILE A 20 15.98 16.93 10.12
CA ILE A 20 16.45 16.03 11.17
C ILE A 20 15.40 14.97 11.55
N TRP A 21 14.11 15.20 11.25
CA TRP A 21 13.06 14.24 11.57
C TRP A 21 13.35 12.87 10.95
N PRO A 22 13.34 11.77 11.74
CA PRO A 22 13.68 10.44 11.27
C PRO A 22 12.83 10.06 10.05
N ARG A 23 13.48 9.56 9.00
CA ARG A 23 12.74 8.83 7.96
C ARG A 23 12.39 7.46 8.54
N PRO A 24 11.15 6.98 8.39
CA PRO A 24 10.87 5.58 8.63
C PRO A 24 11.82 4.77 7.74
N ASP A 25 12.53 3.82 8.34
CA ASP A 25 13.41 2.92 7.62
C ASP A 25 12.52 2.02 6.74
N PRO A 26 12.58 2.15 5.41
CA PRO A 26 11.66 1.47 4.51
C PRO A 26 11.77 -0.05 4.60
N ASP A 27 12.95 -0.56 4.95
CA ASP A 27 13.21 -1.99 5.05
C ASP A 27 12.56 -2.54 6.32
N ARG A 28 12.73 -1.85 7.46
CA ARG A 28 12.02 -2.21 8.71
C ARG A 28 10.52 -2.08 8.58
N ALA A 29 10.04 -1.06 7.90
CA ALA A 29 8.61 -0.88 7.64
C ALA A 29 8.06 -2.01 6.76
N LEU A 30 8.84 -2.45 5.76
CA LEU A 30 8.49 -3.61 4.93
C LEU A 30 8.45 -4.89 5.77
N GLU A 31 9.44 -5.13 6.61
CA GLU A 31 9.49 -6.31 7.49
C GLU A 31 8.29 -6.37 8.44
N GLN A 32 7.91 -5.24 9.05
CA GLN A 32 6.72 -5.15 9.90
C GLN A 32 5.43 -5.42 9.12
N ALA A 33 5.25 -4.76 7.98
CA ALA A 33 4.08 -4.97 7.12
C ALA A 33 3.96 -6.43 6.65
N VAL A 34 5.08 -7.05 6.32
CA VAL A 34 5.13 -8.47 5.95
C VAL A 34 4.73 -9.35 7.12
N ALA A 35 5.25 -9.10 8.32
CA ALA A 35 4.92 -9.91 9.50
C ALA A 35 3.42 -9.83 9.85
N GLU A 36 2.82 -8.64 9.72
CA GLU A 36 1.38 -8.43 9.92
C GLU A 36 0.55 -9.20 8.88
N VAL A 37 0.88 -9.05 7.59
CA VAL A 37 0.18 -9.76 6.51
C VAL A 37 0.39 -11.27 6.62
N GLN A 38 1.60 -11.74 6.97
CA GLN A 38 1.91 -13.15 7.19
C GLN A 38 1.07 -13.74 8.33
N THR A 39 0.90 -13.00 9.42
CA THR A 39 0.03 -13.43 10.53
C THR A 39 -1.41 -13.57 10.07
N GLY A 40 -1.94 -12.57 9.35
CA GLY A 40 -3.30 -12.62 8.80
C GLY A 40 -3.51 -13.77 7.81
N VAL A 41 -2.54 -14.01 6.91
CA VAL A 41 -2.56 -15.13 5.97
C VAL A 41 -2.55 -16.47 6.71
N THR A 42 -1.71 -16.62 7.73
CA THR A 42 -1.63 -17.87 8.52
C THR A 42 -2.94 -18.14 9.25
N THR A 43 -3.55 -17.12 9.84
CA THR A 43 -4.87 -17.24 10.49
C THR A 43 -5.95 -17.64 9.49
N LEU A 44 -6.00 -16.99 8.32
CA LEU A 44 -6.95 -17.36 7.28
C LEU A 44 -6.72 -18.78 6.77
N ASP A 45 -5.47 -19.20 6.60
CA ASP A 45 -5.14 -20.54 6.11
C ASP A 45 -5.71 -21.63 7.01
N HIS A 46 -5.55 -21.50 8.34
CA HIS A 46 -6.16 -22.42 9.31
C HIS A 46 -7.68 -22.36 9.33
N GLN A 47 -8.29 -21.19 9.13
CA GLN A 47 -9.75 -21.08 9.03
C GLN A 47 -10.27 -21.79 7.78
N LEU A 48 -9.57 -21.68 6.64
CA LEU A 48 -9.97 -22.36 5.41
C LEU A 48 -9.80 -23.88 5.50
N GLU A 49 -8.78 -24.36 6.20
CA GLU A 49 -8.60 -25.77 6.53
C GLU A 49 -9.80 -26.30 7.34
N ALA A 50 -10.19 -25.60 8.41
CA ALA A 50 -11.37 -25.99 9.19
C ALA A 50 -12.67 -26.01 8.35
N VAL A 51 -12.86 -25.03 7.46
CA VAL A 51 -14.01 -24.97 6.55
C VAL A 51 -13.98 -26.12 5.53
N VAL A 52 -12.80 -26.48 5.01
CA VAL A 52 -12.70 -27.59 4.04
C VAL A 52 -13.10 -28.91 4.70
N ASP A 53 -12.68 -29.12 5.95
CA ASP A 53 -13.01 -30.32 6.72
C ASP A 53 -14.50 -30.39 7.05
N GLU A 54 -15.10 -29.28 7.49
CA GLU A 54 -16.54 -29.17 7.75
C GLU A 54 -17.36 -29.48 6.50
N VAL A 55 -17.03 -28.84 5.37
CA VAL A 55 -17.73 -29.06 4.10
C VAL A 55 -17.55 -30.50 3.62
N ALA A 56 -16.36 -31.06 3.76
CA ALA A 56 -16.09 -32.45 3.36
C ALA A 56 -16.91 -33.44 4.17
N GLU A 57 -17.00 -33.27 5.49
CA GLU A 57 -17.83 -34.09 6.35
C GLU A 57 -19.31 -34.00 5.97
N GLN A 58 -19.82 -32.77 5.77
CA GLN A 58 -21.21 -32.56 5.39
C GLN A 58 -21.54 -33.20 4.04
N VAL A 59 -20.67 -33.04 3.04
CA VAL A 59 -20.82 -33.65 1.71
C VAL A 59 -20.74 -35.17 1.79
N ALA A 60 -19.86 -35.73 2.61
CA ALA A 60 -19.73 -37.18 2.78
C ALA A 60 -20.98 -37.80 3.41
N ILE A 61 -21.63 -37.11 4.35
CA ILE A 61 -22.81 -37.62 5.07
C ILE A 61 -24.10 -37.38 4.28
N ARG A 62 -24.28 -36.18 3.70
CA ARG A 62 -25.56 -35.70 3.15
C ARG A 62 -25.54 -35.41 1.65
N GLY A 63 -24.37 -35.45 1.01
CA GLY A 63 -24.16 -35.11 -0.39
C GLY A 63 -24.06 -33.60 -0.64
N ALA A 64 -23.49 -33.20 -1.78
CA ALA A 64 -23.26 -31.78 -2.10
C ALA A 64 -24.54 -30.93 -2.13
N GLY A 65 -25.69 -31.55 -2.39
CA GLY A 65 -26.99 -30.87 -2.39
C GLY A 65 -27.38 -30.25 -1.05
N SER A 66 -26.86 -30.75 0.08
CA SER A 66 -27.20 -30.22 1.40
C SER A 66 -26.66 -28.80 1.62
N LEU A 67 -25.57 -28.43 0.94
CA LEU A 67 -24.93 -27.11 1.06
C LEU A 67 -25.81 -25.97 0.53
N TRP A 68 -26.79 -26.27 -0.33
CA TRP A 68 -27.79 -25.29 -0.78
C TRP A 68 -28.81 -24.94 0.31
N GLN A 69 -29.01 -25.82 1.29
CA GLN A 69 -29.95 -25.64 2.40
C GLN A 69 -29.25 -25.17 3.67
N GLU A 70 -28.08 -25.76 3.95
CA GLU A 70 -27.24 -25.48 5.11
C GLU A 70 -25.83 -25.14 4.62
N PRO A 71 -25.60 -23.91 4.14
CA PRO A 71 -24.27 -23.47 3.75
C PRO A 71 -23.37 -23.33 5.00
N PRO A 72 -22.04 -23.52 4.86
CA PRO A 72 -21.10 -23.36 5.96
C PRO A 72 -21.17 -21.94 6.54
N THR A 73 -21.32 -21.85 7.86
CA THR A 73 -21.62 -20.59 8.56
C THR A 73 -20.38 -19.82 9.01
N ASP A 74 -19.30 -20.52 9.37
CA ASP A 74 -18.08 -19.91 9.92
C ASP A 74 -17.02 -19.64 8.84
N MET A 75 -17.47 -19.25 7.65
CA MET A 75 -16.60 -19.01 6.53
C MET A 75 -15.98 -17.60 6.58
N PRO A 76 -14.65 -17.47 6.37
CA PRO A 76 -14.00 -16.17 6.21
C PRO A 76 -14.67 -15.34 5.11
N ALA A 77 -14.92 -14.05 5.38
CA ALA A 77 -15.55 -13.16 4.42
C ALA A 77 -14.70 -13.03 3.13
N GLY A 78 -15.21 -13.58 2.02
CA GLY A 78 -14.52 -13.59 0.73
C GLY A 78 -13.88 -14.92 0.36
N ALA A 79 -13.97 -15.93 1.23
CA ALA A 79 -13.73 -17.30 0.80
C ALA A 79 -14.83 -17.78 -0.15
N MET A 80 -14.50 -18.83 -0.90
CA MET A 80 -15.34 -19.48 -1.89
C MET A 80 -15.25 -20.98 -1.71
N VAL A 81 -16.40 -21.66 -1.74
CA VAL A 81 -16.52 -23.11 -1.65
C VAL A 81 -16.96 -23.64 -3.00
N LEU A 82 -16.26 -24.66 -3.49
CA LEU A 82 -16.58 -25.36 -4.72
C LEU A 82 -16.60 -26.86 -4.45
N VAL A 83 -17.67 -27.54 -4.85
CA VAL A 83 -17.80 -28.99 -4.68
C VAL A 83 -18.11 -29.68 -6.00
N TRP A 84 -17.25 -30.60 -6.38
CA TRP A 84 -17.45 -31.53 -7.48
C TRP A 84 -17.91 -32.88 -6.95
N GLN A 85 -18.93 -33.43 -7.61
CA GLN A 85 -19.42 -34.77 -7.35
C GLN A 85 -19.55 -35.48 -8.69
N GLN A 86 -18.91 -36.66 -8.82
CA GLN A 86 -18.89 -37.44 -10.07
C GLN A 86 -18.34 -36.66 -11.29
N GLY A 87 -17.42 -35.72 -11.05
CA GLY A 87 -16.78 -34.90 -12.09
C GLY A 87 -17.57 -33.67 -12.51
N GLU A 88 -18.75 -33.43 -11.94
CA GLU A 88 -19.57 -32.25 -12.20
C GLU A 88 -19.56 -31.30 -10.99
N LEU A 89 -19.54 -29.99 -11.25
CA LEU A 89 -19.62 -28.97 -10.21
C LEU A 89 -21.06 -28.96 -9.63
N ALA A 90 -21.22 -29.54 -8.45
CA ALA A 90 -22.50 -29.75 -7.79
C ALA A 90 -22.91 -28.60 -6.85
N TYR A 91 -21.93 -27.84 -6.34
CA TYR A 91 -22.16 -26.68 -5.47
C TYR A 91 -21.10 -25.59 -5.66
N TRP A 92 -21.52 -24.34 -5.58
CA TRP A 92 -20.66 -23.16 -5.49
C TRP A 92 -21.39 -22.03 -4.74
N ASP A 93 -20.68 -21.28 -3.91
CA ASP A 93 -21.26 -20.17 -3.12
C ASP A 93 -21.12 -18.79 -3.80
N ARG A 94 -20.10 -18.62 -4.64
CA ARG A 94 -19.80 -17.39 -5.40
C ARG A 94 -19.53 -17.71 -6.85
N SER A 95 -19.48 -16.67 -7.70
CA SER A 95 -19.15 -16.86 -9.11
C SER A 95 -17.86 -17.68 -9.22
N PRO A 96 -17.91 -18.86 -9.84
CA PRO A 96 -16.80 -19.77 -9.79
C PRO A 96 -15.62 -19.15 -10.53
N VAL A 97 -14.45 -19.25 -9.91
CA VAL A 97 -13.19 -19.21 -10.66
C VAL A 97 -13.30 -20.23 -11.78
N ASP A 98 -12.83 -19.87 -12.98
CA ASP A 98 -12.79 -20.73 -14.18
C ASP A 98 -12.38 -22.18 -13.82
N ALA A 99 -13.39 -23.04 -13.64
CA ALA A 99 -13.29 -24.33 -12.94
C ALA A 99 -12.24 -25.26 -13.55
N GLY A 100 -12.06 -25.18 -14.88
CA GLY A 100 -11.05 -25.93 -15.61
C GLY A 100 -9.59 -25.50 -15.37
N ARG A 101 -9.34 -24.55 -14.45
CA ARG A 101 -8.00 -24.06 -14.10
C ARG A 101 -7.60 -24.28 -12.64
N ILE A 102 -8.49 -24.83 -11.82
CA ILE A 102 -8.12 -25.23 -10.47
C ILE A 102 -7.33 -26.53 -10.62
N ASP A 103 -6.05 -26.48 -10.29
CA ASP A 103 -5.25 -27.70 -10.17
C ASP A 103 -5.82 -28.50 -9.00
N THR A 104 -6.61 -29.51 -9.31
CA THR A 104 -7.24 -30.36 -8.30
C THR A 104 -6.25 -31.32 -7.65
N ALA A 105 -5.04 -31.46 -8.19
CA ALA A 105 -4.05 -32.45 -7.75
C ALA A 105 -3.11 -31.94 -6.65
N SER A 106 -2.96 -30.62 -6.48
CA SER A 106 -2.05 -30.04 -5.48
C SER A 106 -2.81 -29.32 -4.36
N ASN A 107 -2.43 -29.59 -3.11
CA ASN A 107 -2.74 -28.67 -2.01
C ASN A 107 -1.70 -27.54 -2.06
N GLY A 108 -2.16 -26.30 -1.96
CA GLY A 108 -1.27 -25.14 -1.85
C GLY A 108 -1.77 -23.92 -2.62
N PRO A 109 -1.02 -22.81 -2.57
CA PRO A 109 -1.47 -21.54 -3.09
C PRO A 109 -1.78 -21.61 -4.60
N LEU A 110 -2.98 -21.16 -4.98
CA LEU A 110 -3.40 -21.13 -6.38
C LEU A 110 -3.12 -19.78 -7.04
N ILE A 111 -2.65 -19.90 -8.26
CA ILE A 111 -2.21 -18.80 -9.09
C ILE A 111 -3.17 -18.70 -10.27
N LEU A 112 -4.05 -17.69 -10.21
CA LEU A 112 -5.10 -17.49 -11.20
C LEU A 112 -4.89 -16.14 -11.91
N ARG A 113 -5.66 -15.91 -12.99
CA ARG A 113 -5.54 -14.66 -13.77
C ARG A 113 -5.94 -13.43 -12.97
N ASP A 114 -6.90 -13.59 -12.06
CA ASP A 114 -7.49 -12.54 -11.25
C ASP A 114 -6.77 -12.34 -9.91
N GLY A 115 -5.75 -13.15 -9.59
CA GLY A 115 -5.04 -13.01 -8.32
C GLY A 115 -4.26 -14.22 -7.83
N MET A 116 -3.94 -14.16 -6.54
CA MET A 116 -3.28 -15.22 -5.78
C MET A 116 -4.23 -15.66 -4.67
N HIS A 117 -4.37 -16.97 -4.50
CA HIS A 117 -5.36 -17.56 -3.62
C HIS A 117 -4.71 -18.54 -2.64
N LEU A 118 -5.17 -18.55 -1.39
CA LEU A 118 -5.06 -19.73 -0.55
C LEU A 118 -6.04 -20.78 -1.07
N HIS A 119 -5.63 -22.04 -0.99
CA HIS A 119 -6.45 -23.15 -1.47
C HIS A 119 -6.23 -24.38 -0.63
N HIS A 120 -7.33 -24.85 -0.06
CA HIS A 120 -7.45 -26.12 0.64
C HIS A 120 -8.39 -27.03 -0.14
N ARG A 121 -8.13 -28.33 -0.07
CA ARG A 121 -9.02 -29.35 -0.64
C ARG A 121 -9.15 -30.55 0.29
N ALA A 122 -10.29 -31.20 0.19
CA ALA A 122 -10.54 -32.49 0.80
C ALA A 122 -11.00 -33.48 -0.29
N GLY A 123 -10.22 -34.55 -0.45
CA GLY A 123 -10.36 -35.46 -1.58
C GLY A 123 -10.25 -34.75 -2.93
N ASP A 124 -10.92 -35.30 -3.95
CA ASP A 124 -10.91 -34.76 -5.31
C ASP A 124 -12.14 -33.89 -5.61
N GLY A 125 -13.00 -33.67 -4.62
CA GLY A 125 -14.31 -33.07 -4.79
C GLY A 125 -14.51 -31.74 -4.07
N VAL A 126 -13.90 -31.51 -2.91
CA VAL A 126 -14.18 -30.30 -2.11
C VAL A 126 -13.00 -29.35 -2.15
N HIS A 127 -13.26 -28.10 -2.53
CA HIS A 127 -12.26 -27.05 -2.65
C HIS A 127 -12.73 -25.79 -1.93
N VAL A 128 -11.86 -25.21 -1.13
CA VAL A 128 -12.08 -23.93 -0.45
C VAL A 128 -10.95 -22.99 -0.85
N LEU A 129 -11.32 -21.83 -1.38
CA LEU A 129 -10.39 -20.83 -1.91
C LEU A 129 -10.59 -19.49 -1.21
N PHE A 130 -9.49 -18.76 -0.99
CA PHE A 130 -9.55 -17.38 -0.53
C PHE A 130 -8.56 -16.52 -1.30
N ARG A 131 -9.03 -15.44 -1.94
CA ARG A 131 -8.16 -14.55 -2.70
C ARG A 131 -7.38 -13.62 -1.77
N VAL A 132 -6.09 -13.89 -1.58
CA VAL A 132 -5.17 -13.09 -0.76
C VAL A 132 -4.81 -11.78 -1.44
N TRP A 133 -4.58 -11.83 -2.75
CA TRP A 133 -4.18 -10.68 -3.56
C TRP A 133 -4.98 -10.65 -4.86
N SER A 134 -5.64 -9.52 -5.14
CA SER A 134 -6.38 -9.30 -6.37
C SER A 134 -5.49 -8.69 -7.45
N ARG A 135 -5.70 -9.12 -8.68
CA ARG A 135 -5.10 -8.54 -9.88
C ARG A 135 -6.19 -8.41 -10.95
N PRO A 136 -6.92 -7.29 -10.98
CA PRO A 136 -7.97 -7.11 -11.97
C PRO A 136 -7.37 -7.04 -13.38
N PRO A 137 -8.12 -7.46 -14.42
CA PRO A 137 -7.64 -7.42 -15.81
C PRO A 137 -7.47 -5.98 -16.32
N ILE A 138 -8.20 -5.02 -15.74
CA ILE A 138 -8.12 -3.60 -16.04
C ILE A 138 -8.11 -2.85 -14.71
N GLU A 139 -7.09 -2.01 -14.50
CA GLU A 139 -7.00 -1.14 -13.34
C GLU A 139 -7.66 0.22 -13.63
N ASN A 140 -8.41 0.72 -12.66
CA ASN A 140 -9.03 2.05 -12.68
C ASN A 140 -9.15 2.59 -11.24
N ARG A 141 -9.75 3.77 -11.07
CA ARG A 141 -9.88 4.41 -9.74
C ARG A 141 -10.65 3.61 -8.68
N PHE A 142 -11.45 2.62 -9.08
CA PHE A 142 -12.27 1.77 -8.21
C PHE A 142 -11.78 0.32 -8.16
N LEU A 143 -10.94 -0.09 -9.11
CA LEU A 143 -10.43 -1.44 -9.26
C LEU A 143 -8.92 -1.36 -9.40
N HIS A 144 -8.21 -1.70 -8.35
CA HIS A 144 -6.76 -1.77 -8.35
C HIS A 144 -6.32 -3.10 -7.77
N SER A 145 -5.11 -3.53 -8.13
CA SER A 145 -4.48 -4.63 -7.43
C SER A 145 -4.28 -4.29 -5.95
N GLY A 146 -4.38 -5.30 -5.10
CA GLY A 146 -4.38 -5.09 -3.65
C GLY A 146 -4.59 -6.37 -2.86
N PHE A 147 -4.22 -6.33 -1.58
CA PHE A 147 -4.54 -7.40 -0.65
C PHE A 147 -6.04 -7.41 -0.34
N ALA A 148 -6.56 -8.58 0.04
CA ALA A 148 -7.89 -8.68 0.60
C ALA A 148 -8.05 -7.73 1.80
N PRO A 149 -9.18 -7.00 1.94
CA PRO A 149 -9.37 -6.03 3.02
C PRO A 149 -9.16 -6.61 4.43
N VAL A 150 -9.52 -7.88 4.64
CA VAL A 150 -9.35 -8.59 5.93
C VAL A 150 -7.88 -8.69 6.38
N LEU A 151 -6.94 -8.63 5.45
CA LEU A 151 -5.50 -8.70 5.75
C LEU A 151 -4.94 -7.37 6.26
N ASN A 152 -5.71 -6.28 6.17
CA ASN A 152 -5.31 -4.94 6.60
C ASN A 152 -3.91 -4.52 6.11
N ALA A 153 -3.52 -4.96 4.91
CA ALA A 153 -2.21 -4.67 4.39
C ALA A 153 -2.03 -3.16 4.19
N PRO A 154 -0.85 -2.59 4.54
CA PRO A 154 -0.59 -1.18 4.35
C PRO A 154 -0.73 -0.75 2.88
N GLU A 155 -1.20 0.47 2.68
CA GLU A 155 -1.33 1.03 1.34
C GLU A 155 0.04 1.09 0.65
N GLY A 156 0.09 0.65 -0.61
CA GLY A 156 1.33 0.62 -1.40
C GLY A 156 2.15 -0.65 -1.22
N LEU A 157 1.77 -1.57 -0.33
CA LEU A 157 2.34 -2.91 -0.31
C LEU A 157 1.84 -3.69 -1.53
N VAL A 158 2.76 -4.25 -2.31
CA VAL A 158 2.44 -5.02 -3.52
C VAL A 158 2.98 -6.44 -3.45
N ALA A 159 2.20 -7.37 -4.01
CA ALA A 159 2.61 -8.76 -4.19
C ALA A 159 3.13 -8.98 -5.62
N THR A 160 4.36 -9.48 -5.74
CA THR A 160 5.00 -9.80 -7.02
C THR A 160 5.34 -11.29 -7.09
N ARG A 161 5.33 -11.84 -8.30
CA ARG A 161 5.83 -13.20 -8.59
C ARG A 161 7.18 -13.21 -9.31
N ALA A 162 7.67 -12.04 -9.71
CA ALA A 162 8.92 -11.95 -10.41
C ALA A 162 10.06 -12.43 -9.50
N PRO A 163 11.08 -13.14 -10.04
CA PRO A 163 12.30 -13.37 -9.31
C PRO A 163 12.88 -12.01 -8.90
N GLY A 164 13.17 -11.84 -7.62
CA GLY A 164 13.58 -10.57 -7.05
C GLY A 164 13.94 -10.68 -5.58
N THR A 165 14.55 -9.62 -5.05
CA THR A 165 14.89 -9.47 -3.63
C THR A 165 13.69 -8.87 -2.89
N GLY A 166 13.13 -9.63 -1.97
CA GLY A 166 12.01 -9.18 -1.13
C GLY A 166 11.52 -10.32 -0.24
N PRO A 167 10.96 -10.01 0.94
CA PRO A 167 10.38 -11.00 1.83
C PRO A 167 9.31 -11.83 1.12
N VAL A 168 9.29 -13.13 1.42
CA VAL A 168 8.36 -14.08 0.80
C VAL A 168 7.19 -14.26 1.74
N LEU A 169 5.99 -13.96 1.25
CA LEU A 169 4.72 -14.33 1.87
C LEU A 169 4.48 -15.82 1.63
N ARG A 170 4.17 -16.55 2.69
CA ARG A 170 3.97 -18.01 2.67
C ARG A 170 2.63 -18.39 3.26
N ASP A 171 2.15 -19.58 2.92
CA ASP A 171 1.02 -20.18 3.63
C ASP A 171 1.46 -20.84 4.96
N ALA A 172 0.54 -21.44 5.71
CA ALA A 172 0.86 -22.07 6.99
C ALA A 172 1.76 -23.31 6.85
N ALA A 173 1.82 -23.91 5.66
CA ALA A 173 2.70 -25.04 5.33
C ALA A 173 4.08 -24.60 4.80
N ASP A 174 4.45 -23.32 4.97
CA ASP A 174 5.68 -22.69 4.49
C ASP A 174 5.83 -22.67 2.94
N ARG A 175 4.76 -22.88 2.17
CA ARG A 175 4.82 -22.80 0.71
C ARG A 175 4.76 -21.34 0.25
N PRO A 176 5.60 -20.93 -0.71
CA PRO A 176 5.66 -19.54 -1.17
C PRO A 176 4.42 -19.14 -1.96
N ILE A 177 3.76 -18.05 -1.55
CA ILE A 177 2.62 -17.45 -2.25
C ILE A 177 3.12 -16.34 -3.20
N ALA A 178 3.84 -15.37 -2.64
CA ALA A 178 4.29 -14.17 -3.34
C ALA A 178 5.50 -13.54 -2.67
N ARG A 179 6.19 -12.64 -3.38
CA ARG A 179 7.17 -11.73 -2.77
C ARG A 179 6.53 -10.37 -2.53
N LEU A 180 6.82 -9.78 -1.39
CA LEU A 180 6.29 -8.48 -1.00
C LEU A 180 7.32 -7.38 -1.22
N ALA A 181 6.85 -6.24 -1.70
CA ALA A 181 7.64 -5.03 -1.88
C ALA A 181 6.75 -3.80 -1.74
N TRP A 182 7.35 -2.63 -1.53
CA TRP A 182 6.65 -1.36 -1.71
C TRP A 182 6.54 -1.05 -3.20
N ALA A 183 5.37 -0.57 -3.64
CA ALA A 183 5.25 0.05 -4.95
C ALA A 183 6.18 1.26 -5.02
N SER A 184 6.95 1.37 -6.09
CA SER A 184 8.03 2.35 -6.27
C SER A 184 7.57 3.82 -6.15
N ASP A 185 6.27 4.07 -6.36
CA ASP A 185 5.61 5.37 -6.25
C ASP A 185 4.99 5.64 -4.86
N ARG A 186 4.76 4.61 -4.04
CA ARG A 186 4.03 4.72 -2.75
C ARG A 186 4.87 4.52 -1.49
N GLN A 187 6.17 4.28 -1.64
CA GLN A 187 7.11 4.20 -0.52
C GLN A 187 7.14 5.47 0.36
N LEU A 188 6.58 6.58 -0.13
CA LEU A 188 6.57 7.89 0.54
C LEU A 188 5.54 8.07 1.67
N SER A 189 4.60 7.14 1.89
CA SER A 189 3.53 7.30 2.90
C SER A 189 3.83 6.73 4.28
N LEU A 190 4.96 6.03 4.47
CA LEU A 190 5.25 5.23 5.67
C LEU A 190 5.59 6.02 6.95
N GLY A 191 5.40 7.34 6.96
CA GLY A 191 5.71 8.17 8.12
C GLY A 191 4.95 9.49 8.14
N MET A 192 4.95 10.14 9.31
CA MET A 192 4.36 11.47 9.47
C MET A 192 4.89 12.39 8.38
N PRO A 193 4.01 13.02 7.57
CA PRO A 193 4.46 13.73 6.40
C PRO A 193 5.42 14.85 6.81
N ARG A 194 6.60 14.93 6.18
CA ARG A 194 7.57 16.04 6.40
C ARG A 194 7.11 17.33 5.71
N TRP A 195 6.15 17.22 4.77
CA TRP A 195 5.68 18.33 3.96
C TRP A 195 5.08 19.51 4.77
N PRO A 196 4.36 19.33 5.90
CA PRO A 196 3.84 20.46 6.69
C PRO A 196 4.98 21.28 7.28
N PHE A 197 6.08 20.65 7.69
CA PHE A 197 7.26 21.36 8.21
C PHE A 197 7.99 22.12 7.10
N TRP A 198 8.11 21.53 5.91
CA TRP A 198 8.67 22.19 4.74
C TRP A 198 7.82 23.38 4.27
N THR A 199 6.50 23.22 4.18
CA THR A 199 5.58 24.27 3.70
C THR A 199 5.44 25.39 4.72
N ALA A 200 5.18 25.07 5.98
CA ALA A 200 5.09 26.08 7.04
C ALA A 200 6.43 26.80 7.22
N GLY A 201 7.54 26.05 7.25
CA GLY A 201 8.88 26.63 7.37
C GLY A 201 9.21 27.58 6.21
N GLY A 202 8.96 27.14 4.97
CA GLY A 202 9.17 27.94 3.76
C GLY A 202 8.29 29.21 3.72
N LEU A 203 7.01 29.11 4.07
CA LEU A 203 6.10 30.26 4.14
C LEU A 203 6.57 31.29 5.17
N LEU A 204 7.04 30.85 6.33
CA LEU A 204 7.57 31.74 7.37
C LEU A 204 8.85 32.44 6.93
N VAL A 205 9.77 31.72 6.26
CA VAL A 205 10.98 32.33 5.67
C VAL A 205 10.60 33.38 4.62
N LEU A 206 9.70 33.06 3.69
CA LEU A 206 9.22 33.99 2.66
C LEU A 206 8.56 35.23 3.29
N ALA A 207 7.67 35.04 4.26
CA ALA A 207 7.03 36.14 4.98
C ALA A 207 8.07 37.02 5.69
N GLY A 208 9.07 36.42 6.33
CA GLY A 208 10.18 37.13 6.96
C GLY A 208 11.00 37.98 5.98
N LEU A 209 11.34 37.42 4.81
CA LEU A 209 12.08 38.11 3.74
C LEU A 209 11.29 39.29 3.15
N VAL A 210 10.00 39.10 2.89
CA VAL A 210 9.12 40.15 2.36
C VAL A 210 8.95 41.28 3.38
N LEU A 211 8.62 40.96 4.64
CA LEU A 211 8.45 41.96 5.69
C LEU A 211 9.77 42.70 5.99
N GLY A 212 10.90 42.00 5.94
CA GLY A 212 12.23 42.59 6.06
C GLY A 212 12.50 43.59 4.93
N SER A 213 12.18 43.22 3.68
CA SER A 213 12.39 44.07 2.50
C SER A 213 11.46 45.29 2.48
N VAL A 214 10.19 45.12 2.84
CA VAL A 214 9.22 46.23 3.00
C VAL A 214 9.69 47.21 4.07
N ARG A 215 10.27 46.71 5.17
CA ARG A 215 10.85 47.57 6.20
C ARG A 215 12.06 48.32 5.68
N LEU A 216 13.00 47.65 5.01
CA LEU A 216 14.16 48.29 4.39
C LEU A 216 13.73 49.40 3.42
N SER A 217 12.66 49.15 2.65
CA SER A 217 12.05 50.15 1.76
C SER A 217 11.59 51.40 2.51
N ARG A 218 11.05 51.25 3.72
CA ARG A 218 10.57 52.38 4.55
C ARG A 218 11.71 53.11 5.26
N GLU A 219 12.76 52.41 5.65
CA GLU A 219 13.86 52.96 6.46
C GLU A 219 15.00 53.55 5.60
N GLN A 220 15.32 52.95 4.45
CA GLN A 220 16.48 53.30 3.62
C GLN A 220 16.11 53.71 2.19
N GLY A 221 14.82 53.73 1.87
CA GLY A 221 14.29 54.12 0.57
C GLY A 221 13.89 52.92 -0.30
N PRO A 222 13.00 53.17 -1.29
CA PRO A 222 12.31 52.12 -2.03
C PRO A 222 13.24 51.20 -2.82
N TRP A 223 14.29 51.77 -3.43
CA TRP A 223 15.26 51.01 -4.22
C TRP A 223 16.05 49.99 -3.39
N VAL A 224 16.35 50.30 -2.13
CA VAL A 224 17.07 49.38 -1.23
C VAL A 224 16.19 48.20 -0.86
N GLY A 225 14.90 48.43 -0.60
CA GLY A 225 13.93 47.36 -0.34
C GLY A 225 13.71 46.45 -1.56
N VAL A 226 13.60 47.03 -2.76
CA VAL A 226 13.49 46.26 -4.01
C VAL A 226 14.74 45.42 -4.24
N LEU A 227 15.94 46.01 -4.10
CA LEU A 227 17.20 45.29 -4.26
C LEU A 227 17.33 44.14 -3.25
N SER A 228 16.98 44.36 -1.98
CA SER A 228 16.95 43.33 -0.94
C SER A 228 16.03 42.16 -1.32
N LEU A 229 14.83 42.45 -1.81
CA LEU A 229 13.88 41.41 -2.22
C LEU A 229 14.42 40.60 -3.41
N VAL A 230 14.94 41.28 -4.43
CA VAL A 230 15.53 40.63 -5.63
C VAL A 230 16.69 39.72 -5.24
N LEU A 231 17.62 40.21 -4.40
CA LEU A 231 18.76 39.43 -3.92
C LEU A 231 18.30 38.23 -3.09
N SER A 232 17.28 38.41 -2.24
CA SER A 232 16.73 37.33 -1.41
C SER A 232 16.10 36.23 -2.27
N VAL A 233 15.31 36.60 -3.28
CA VAL A 233 14.70 35.65 -4.22
C VAL A 233 15.76 34.94 -5.05
N ALA A 234 16.78 35.66 -5.53
CA ALA A 234 17.89 35.08 -6.28
C ALA A 234 18.69 34.09 -5.42
N ALA A 235 18.97 34.43 -4.17
CA ALA A 235 19.66 33.54 -3.23
C ALA A 235 18.82 32.29 -2.91
N LEU A 236 17.52 32.45 -2.69
CA LEU A 236 16.61 31.32 -2.45
C LEU A 236 16.55 30.39 -3.67
N ARG A 237 16.48 30.96 -4.88
CA ARG A 237 16.48 30.21 -6.13
C ARG A 237 17.79 29.47 -6.35
N TRP A 238 18.92 30.11 -6.08
CA TRP A 238 20.24 29.50 -6.17
C TRP A 238 20.39 28.36 -5.18
N TRP A 239 19.94 28.55 -3.94
CA TRP A 239 19.93 27.51 -2.92
C TRP A 239 19.08 26.31 -3.34
N MET A 240 17.88 26.52 -3.89
CA MET A 240 17.05 25.44 -4.43
C MET A 240 17.71 24.69 -5.58
N LEU A 241 18.45 25.38 -6.46
CA LEU A 241 19.19 24.72 -7.55
C LEU A 241 20.34 23.85 -7.02
N MET A 242 21.03 24.30 -5.97
CA MET A 242 22.14 23.57 -5.37
C MET A 242 21.69 22.41 -4.46
N ALA A 243 20.56 22.57 -3.77
CA ALA A 243 20.01 21.56 -2.88
C ALA A 243 19.34 20.40 -3.62
N GLY A 244 19.03 20.56 -4.92
CA GLY A 244 18.28 19.58 -5.69
C GLY A 244 16.79 19.54 -5.33
N PRO A 245 16.01 18.61 -5.90
CA PRO A 245 14.62 18.40 -5.52
C PRO A 245 14.52 18.14 -4.01
N LEU A 246 13.57 18.82 -3.35
CA LEU A 246 13.41 18.73 -1.91
C LEU A 246 12.97 17.30 -1.54
N PRO A 247 13.77 16.55 -0.77
CA PRO A 247 13.43 15.18 -0.43
C PRO A 247 12.17 15.16 0.43
N GLY A 248 11.12 14.51 -0.07
CA GLY A 248 9.78 14.45 0.52
C GLY A 248 8.69 15.18 -0.26
N LEU A 249 9.03 15.95 -1.30
CA LEU A 249 8.05 16.48 -2.28
C LEU A 249 7.96 15.62 -3.55
N GLU A 250 8.98 14.79 -3.82
CA GLU A 250 9.11 13.95 -5.03
C GLU A 250 8.00 12.90 -5.20
N GLY A 251 7.24 12.60 -4.14
CA GLY A 251 6.11 11.66 -4.17
C GLY A 251 4.73 12.30 -4.15
N LEU A 252 4.64 13.63 -4.15
CA LEU A 252 3.33 14.28 -4.24
C LEU A 252 2.90 14.30 -5.72
N PRO A 253 1.63 13.98 -6.03
CA PRO A 253 1.13 14.00 -7.40
C PRO A 253 1.37 15.33 -8.12
N LEU A 254 1.40 16.44 -7.37
CA LEU A 254 1.64 17.78 -7.92
C LEU A 254 3.05 17.97 -8.48
N PHE A 255 4.02 17.16 -8.05
CA PHE A 255 5.43 17.27 -8.45
C PHE A 255 5.92 16.06 -9.25
N ASP A 256 5.03 15.13 -9.62
CA ASP A 256 5.35 14.04 -10.53
C ASP A 256 5.41 14.58 -11.98
N PRO A 257 6.59 14.64 -12.61
CA PRO A 257 6.71 15.12 -13.98
C PRO A 257 5.95 14.24 -14.99
N ALA A 258 5.66 12.98 -14.66
CA ALA A 258 4.87 12.10 -15.52
C ALA A 258 3.41 12.55 -15.67
N LEU A 259 2.84 13.24 -14.68
CA LEU A 259 1.48 13.80 -14.74
C LEU A 259 1.36 15.00 -15.68
N PHE A 260 2.48 15.66 -16.02
CA PHE A 260 2.52 16.83 -16.92
C PHE A 260 3.14 16.53 -18.28
N ALA A 261 3.56 15.28 -18.52
CA ALA A 261 4.16 14.83 -19.78
C ALA A 261 3.13 14.21 -20.76
N ALA A 262 1.83 14.29 -20.45
CA ALA A 262 0.72 13.83 -21.30
C ALA A 262 0.21 14.91 -22.26
#